data_AF-A0A2C1Z0P2-F1
#
_entry.id   AF-A0A2C1Z0P2-F1
#
_cell.length_a   1.000
_cell.length_b   1.000
_cell.length_c   1.000
_cell.angle_alpha   90.00
_cell.angle_beta   90.00
_cell.angle_gamma   90.00
#
_symmetry.space_group_name_H-M   'P 1'
#
loop_
_entity.id
_entity.type
_entity.pdbx_description
1 polymer ?
#
loop_
_entity_poly.entity_id
_entity_poly.type
_entity_poly.pdbx_seq_one_letter_code
_entity_poly.pdbx_strand_id
1 'polypeptide(L)' 'MFLPSVLALFLYFPEDKREYIPAAITCVIFLIGALLTMRLIIKISNREALKTKELEEQINKKQTTQRNS' A
#
# COMPACT_ATOMS: atom_id res chain seq x y z
N MET A 1 -38.13 3.69 -3.74
CA MET A 1 -38.06 4.44 -5.01
C MET A 1 -36.67 5.01 -5.35
N PHE A 2 -35.68 5.00 -4.43
CA PHE A 2 -34.33 5.57 -4.68
C PHE A 2 -33.20 4.54 -4.91
N LEU A 3 -33.35 3.28 -4.46
CA LEU A 3 -32.35 2.23 -4.70
C LEU A 3 -32.10 1.86 -6.18
N PRO A 4 -33.12 1.71 -7.05
CA PRO A 4 -32.87 1.24 -8.42
C PRO A 4 -32.13 2.29 -9.27
N SER A 5 -32.34 3.58 -9.00
CA SER A 5 -31.72 4.68 -9.75
C SER A 5 -30.22 4.79 -9.51
N VAL A 6 -29.76 4.50 -8.29
CA VAL A 6 -28.32 4.50 -7.95
C VAL A 6 -27.60 3.32 -8.60
N LEU A 7 -28.26 2.15 -8.66
CA LEU A 7 -27.71 0.96 -9.32
C LEU A 7 -27.68 1.11 -10.86
N ALA A 8 -28.69 1.74 -11.45
CA ALA A 8 -28.78 1.97 -12.89
C ALA A 8 -27.67 2.89 -13.44
N LEU A 9 -27.14 3.81 -12.63
CA LEU A 9 -26.01 4.67 -13.01
C LEU A 9 -24.71 3.89 -13.28
N PHE A 10 -24.52 2.74 -12.65
CA PHE A 10 -23.29 1.92 -12.78
C PHE A 10 -23.49 0.67 -13.64
N LEU A 11 -24.74 0.32 -13.95
CA LEU A 11 -25.08 -0.86 -14.76
C LEU A 11 -25.32 -0.53 -16.25
N TYR A 12 -24.96 0.67 -16.71
CA TYR A 12 -24.90 0.96 -18.15
C TYR A 12 -23.57 0.43 -18.69
N PHE A 13 -23.66 -0.67 -19.42
CA PHE A 13 -22.51 -1.22 -20.13
C PHE A 13 -22.54 -0.69 -21.56
N PRO A 14 -21.56 0.14 -21.98
CA PRO A 14 -21.49 0.57 -23.37
C PRO A 14 -21.36 -0.63 -24.31
N GLU A 15 -22.18 -0.64 -25.36
CA GLU A 15 -22.13 -1.68 -26.39
C GLU A 15 -20.78 -1.66 -27.12
N ASP A 16 -20.22 -0.47 -27.31
CA ASP A 16 -18.90 -0.26 -27.89
C ASP A 16 -17.79 -0.32 -26.82
N LYS A 17 -16.99 -1.39 -26.88
CA LYS A 17 -15.86 -1.65 -25.95
C LYS A 17 -14.83 -0.52 -25.87
N ARG A 18 -14.81 0.38 -26.85
CA ARG A 18 -13.89 1.53 -26.90
C ARG A 18 -14.19 2.55 -25.81
N GLU A 19 -15.42 2.63 -25.34
CA GLU A 19 -15.81 3.55 -24.26
C GLU A 19 -15.22 3.16 -22.89
N TYR A 20 -14.72 1.92 -22.73
CA TYR A 20 -13.99 1.49 -21.53
C TYR A 20 -12.51 1.89 -21.53
N ILE A 21 -11.94 2.32 -22.67
CA ILE A 21 -10.51 2.66 -22.78
C ILE A 21 -10.10 3.73 -21.75
N PRO A 22 -10.85 4.84 -21.54
CA PRO A 22 -10.52 5.83 -20.53
C PRO A 22 -10.52 5.27 -19.10
N ALA A 23 -11.47 4.36 -18.78
CA ALA A 23 -11.54 3.71 -17.48
C ALA A 23 -10.33 2.77 -17.27
N ALA A 24 -9.97 1.99 -18.30
CA ALA A 24 -8.81 1.11 -18.25
C ALA A 24 -7.50 1.89 -18.04
N ILE A 25 -7.31 3.02 -18.74
CA ILE A 25 -6.13 3.89 -18.57
C ILE A 25 -6.07 4.42 -17.14
N THR A 26 -7.18 4.94 -16.62
CA THR A 26 -7.25 5.44 -15.23
C THR A 26 -6.91 4.34 -14.23
N CYS A 27 -7.50 3.15 -14.38
CA CYS A 27 -7.20 2.00 -13.53
C CYS A 27 -5.73 1.63 -13.58
N VAL A 28 -5.11 1.58 -14.76
CA VAL A 28 -3.69 1.25 -14.93
C VAL A 28 -2.79 2.29 -14.25
N ILE A 29 -3.07 3.58 -14.41
CA ILE A 29 -2.31 4.65 -13.75
C ILE A 29 -2.40 4.51 -12.23
N PHE A 30 -3.61 4.30 -11.69
CA PHE A 30 -3.81 4.09 -10.26
C PHE A 30 -3.11 2.83 -9.74
N LEU A 31 -3.17 1.72 -10.50
CA LEU A 31 -2.49 0.49 -10.14
C LEU A 31 -0.97 0.67 -10.09
N ILE A 32 -0.39 1.35 -11.08
CA ILE A 32 1.04 1.66 -11.08
C ILE A 32 1.39 2.54 -9.87
N GLY A 33 0.61 3.58 -9.61
CA GLY A 33 0.78 4.45 -8.44
C GLY A 33 0.71 3.69 -7.12
N ALA A 34 -0.24 2.77 -6.96
CA ALA A 34 -0.39 1.94 -5.78
C ALA A 34 0.80 0.99 -5.59
N LEU A 35 1.26 0.33 -6.67
CA LEU A 35 2.42 -0.55 -6.62
C LEU A 35 3.70 0.20 -6.24
N LEU A 36 3.92 1.39 -6.82
CA LEU A 36 5.06 2.24 -6.49
C LEU A 36 5.00 2.71 -5.04
N THR A 37 3.84 3.14 -4.57
CA THR A 37 3.62 3.59 -3.19
C THR A 37 3.89 2.46 -2.20
N MET A 38 3.34 1.27 -2.45
CA MET A 38 3.58 0.08 -1.64
C MET A 38 5.07 -0.28 -1.58
N ARG A 39 5.77 -0.24 -2.72
CA ARG A 39 7.22 -0.48 -2.79
C ARG A 39 8.01 0.54 -1.97
N LEU A 40 7.65 1.82 -2.03
CA LEU A 40 8.30 2.88 -1.25
C LEU A 40 8.11 2.68 0.25
N ILE A 41 6.89 2.38 0.68
CA ILE A 41 6.56 2.14 2.10
C ILE A 41 7.38 0.95 2.63
N ILE A 42 7.42 -0.17 1.91
CA ILE A 42 8.19 -1.37 2.31
C ILE A 42 9.68 -1.03 2.44
N LYS A 43 10.23 -0.28 1.48
CA LYS A 43 11.64 0.11 1.51
C LYS A 43 11.97 0.98 2.73
N ILE A 44 11.09 1.92 3.07
CA ILE A 44 11.29 2.78 4.26
C ILE A 44 11.17 1.93 5.53
N SER A 45 10.13 1.12 5.64
CA SER A 45 9.89 0.24 6.79
C SER A 45 11.07 -0.70 7.07
N ASN A 46 11.66 -1.30 6.03
CA ASN A 46 12.84 -2.17 6.19
C ASN A 46 14.06 -1.41 6.74
N ARG A 47 14.25 -0.14 6.38
CA ARG A 47 15.35 0.68 6.90
C ARG A 47 15.14 1.04 8.36
N GLU A 48 13.89 1.32 8.75
CA GLU A 48 13.55 1.59 10.15
C GLU A 48 13.68 0.33 11.00
N ALA A 49 13.19 -0.81 10.51
CA ALA A 49 13.30 -2.09 11.20
C ALA A 49 14.77 -2.48 11.47
N LEU A 50 15.68 -2.22 10.53
CA LEU A 50 17.11 -2.49 10.75
C LEU A 50 17.70 -1.64 11.87
N LYS A 51 17.39 -0.34 11.90
CA LYS A 51 17.86 0.58 12.95
C LYS A 51 17.34 0.19 14.33
N THR A 52 16.07 -0.22 14.41
CA THR A 52 15.47 -0.68 15.68
C THR A 52 16.16 -1.93 16.19
N LYS A 53 16.46 -2.90 15.31
CA LYS A 53 17.19 -4.12 15.68
C LYS A 53 18.59 -3.81 16.23
N GLU A 54 19.34 -2.91 15.58
CA GLU A 54 20.66 -2.49 16.06
C GLU A 54 20.59 -1.81 17.43
N LEU A 55 19.53 -1.05 17.70
CA LEU A 55 19.30 -0.40 18.99
C LEU A 55 18.94 -1.42 20.08
N GLU A 56 18.05 -2.37 19.79
CA GLU A 56 17.69 -3.46 20.69
C GLU A 56 18.92 -4.29 21.08
N GLU A 57 19.77 -4.63 20.12
CA GLU A 57 20.99 -5.41 20.37
C GLU A 57 21.98 -4.66 21.27
N GLN A 58 22.12 -3.34 21.09
CA GLN A 58 22.95 -2.50 21.97
C GLN A 58 22.41 -2.41 23.39
N ILE A 59 21.09 -2.26 23.55
CA ILE A 59 20.44 -2.23 24.86
C ILE A 59 20.63 -3.58 25.57
N ASN A 60 20.40 -4.68 24.87
CA ASN A 60 20.53 -6.02 25.43
C ASN A 60 21.99 -6.30 25.86
N LYS A 61 22.98 -5.97 25.02
CA LYS A 61 24.41 -6.08 25.38
C LYS A 61 24.77 -5.26 26.62
N LYS A 62 24.26 -4.03 26.74
CA LYS A 62 24.48 -3.18 27.93
C LYS A 62 23.84 -3.78 29.19
N GLN A 63 22.62 -4.32 29.08
CA GLN A 63 21.92 -4.95 30.20
C GLN A 63 22.63 -6.24 30.65
N THR A 64 23.11 -7.07 29.73
CA THR A 64 23.87 -8.27 30.08
C THR A 64 25.19 -7.91 30.75
N THR A 65 25.93 -6.91 30.27
CA THR A 65 27.20 -6.52 30.91
C THR A 65 26.98 -5.96 32.32
N GLN A 66 25.92 -5.17 32.54
CA GLN A 66 25.56 -4.62 33.85
C GLN A 66 25.04 -5.69 34.84
N ARG A 67 24.38 -6.75 34.37
CA ARG A 67 23.90 -7.84 35.23
C ARG A 67 25.02 -8.79 35.69
N ASN A 68 26.12 -8.82 34.94
CA ASN A 68 27.24 -9.73 35.14
C ASN A 68 28.43 -9.08 35.88
N SER A 69 28.28 -7.81 36.26
CA SER A 69 29.26 -7.01 37.04
C SER A 69 28.74 -6.80 38.45
#